data_AF-A0A178LD88-F1
#
_entry.id   AF-A0A178LD88-F1
#
_cell.length_a   1.000
_cell.length_b   1.000
_cell.length_c   1.000
_cell.angle_alpha   90.00
_cell.angle_beta   90.00
_cell.angle_gamma   90.00
#
_symmetry.space_group_name_H-M   'P 1'
#
loop_
_entity.id
_entity.type
_entity.pdbx_description
1 polymer ?
#
loop_
_entity_poly.entity_id
_entity_poly.type
_entity_poly.pdbx_seq_one_letter_code
_entity_poly.pdbx_strand_id
1 'polypeptide(L)'
;MTSANPAITPPPRVWRFDDFVLDAGRYELRSGETVIKVEPQVFDVLTQLVSNHERFVTKEELFDSVWGGRFVGEAALTSRIKAARRALGDDGESQRYIRTVRGRGYQFVGRLHVEEPVVAPESEPEPEVPRQHIAFTRAADGVRLAYAVSGDGPPLVRAANWMTHLGYDIESPVWRHWVREMSLRHKFIRYDERGCGLSDWEVDGFTFDDWVTDLESVVEALGLERFPLLGVSQGGAVAVAYAARHPNKVSKLVLCGAYARGRAVRALSEDEKRAAALDLDLARVGWGRDDPAFRQVFAAQFLPDGTRADWAAFDQLQRRTTSPENAVHFLEEFARIDVRDLCTQVQCPTLILHSRDDHRVPVRYGEELAALIPDARLVTLSSNNHLLTGSEQAWRVFCDEVQAFLASA
;
A
#
# COMPACT_ATOMS: atom_id res chain seq x y z
N MET A 1 -20.58 -16.27 30.53
CA MET A 1 -20.70 -14.80 30.68
C MET A 1 -19.30 -14.24 30.60
N THR A 2 -18.88 -13.85 29.41
CA THR A 2 -17.55 -13.31 29.12
C THR A 2 -17.80 -12.11 28.23
N SER A 3 -17.44 -10.93 28.73
CA SER A 3 -17.85 -9.65 28.13
C SER A 3 -17.13 -9.45 26.80
N ALA A 4 -17.90 -9.09 25.78
CA ALA A 4 -17.36 -8.63 24.52
C ALA A 4 -16.60 -7.31 24.73
N ASN A 5 -15.42 -7.23 24.14
CA ASN A 5 -14.59 -6.03 24.07
C ASN A 5 -15.32 -5.00 23.17
N PRO A 6 -15.60 -3.76 23.60
CA PRO A 6 -16.29 -2.80 22.75
C PRO A 6 -15.38 -2.42 21.58
N ALA A 7 -15.89 -2.62 20.36
CA ALA A 7 -15.25 -2.16 19.14
C ALA A 7 -15.01 -0.64 19.24
N ILE A 8 -13.75 -0.24 19.09
CA ILE A 8 -13.35 1.17 19.05
C ILE A 8 -13.84 1.73 17.73
N THR A 9 -14.97 2.42 17.75
CA THR A 9 -15.46 3.26 16.64
C THR A 9 -14.33 4.21 16.23
N PRO A 10 -13.97 4.35 14.93
CA PRO A 10 -13.00 5.35 14.53
C PRO A 10 -13.47 6.73 15.02
N PRO A 11 -12.56 7.57 15.56
CA PRO A 11 -12.97 8.82 16.14
C PRO A 11 -13.68 9.69 15.09
N PRO A 12 -14.67 10.50 15.52
CA PRO A 12 -15.40 11.37 14.61
C PRO A 12 -14.39 12.29 13.89
N ARG A 13 -14.45 12.34 12.56
CA ARG A 13 -13.57 13.22 11.76
C ARG A 13 -13.95 14.70 11.85
N VAL A 14 -15.02 15.02 12.58
CA VAL A 14 -15.52 16.37 12.83
C VAL A 14 -15.87 16.51 14.30
N TRP A 15 -15.35 17.54 14.97
CA TRP A 15 -15.68 17.88 16.36
C TRP A 15 -16.35 19.24 16.43
N ARG A 16 -17.42 19.34 17.22
CA ARG A 16 -18.12 20.60 17.50
C ARG A 16 -17.95 20.97 18.97
N PHE A 17 -17.59 22.21 19.26
CA PHE A 17 -17.46 22.72 20.62
C PHE A 17 -17.72 24.22 20.66
N ASP A 18 -18.64 24.65 21.52
CA ASP A 18 -19.21 26.00 21.48
C ASP A 18 -19.56 26.41 20.03
N ASP A 19 -19.06 27.56 19.55
CA ASP A 19 -19.31 28.03 18.18
C ASP A 19 -18.36 27.42 17.13
N PHE A 20 -17.44 26.54 17.54
CA PHE A 20 -16.40 26.00 16.67
C PHE A 20 -16.75 24.65 16.07
N VAL A 21 -16.32 24.46 14.82
CA VAL A 21 -16.32 23.18 14.11
C VAL A 21 -14.91 22.90 13.63
N LEU A 22 -14.32 21.80 14.08
CA LEU A 22 -13.02 21.29 13.62
C LEU A 22 -13.26 20.07 12.72
N ASP A 23 -13.08 20.22 11.41
CA ASP A 23 -13.24 19.16 10.42
C ASP A 23 -11.87 18.67 9.94
N ALA A 24 -11.42 17.54 10.46
CA ALA A 24 -10.14 16.93 10.07
C ALA A 24 -10.18 16.31 8.66
N GLY A 25 -11.36 15.95 8.14
CA GLY A 25 -11.50 15.45 6.78
C GLY A 25 -11.29 16.54 5.73
N ARG A 26 -11.70 17.77 6.04
CA ARG A 26 -11.52 18.94 5.17
C ARG A 26 -10.32 19.82 5.52
N TYR A 27 -9.66 19.54 6.65
CA TYR A 27 -8.57 20.38 7.17
C TYR A 27 -9.02 21.82 7.46
N GLU A 28 -10.19 21.98 8.08
CA GLU A 28 -10.82 23.26 8.32
C GLU A 28 -11.25 23.46 9.78
N LEU A 29 -10.90 24.61 10.35
CA LEU A 29 -11.46 25.13 11.59
C LEU A 29 -12.44 26.24 11.24
N ARG A 30 -13.66 26.19 11.78
CA ARG A 30 -14.70 27.20 11.56
C ARG A 30 -15.23 27.71 12.89
N SER A 31 -15.69 28.95 12.92
CA SER A 31 -16.54 29.52 13.97
C SER A 31 -17.83 30.01 13.32
N GLY A 32 -18.95 29.36 13.63
CA GLY A 32 -20.17 29.51 12.84
C GLY A 32 -19.95 29.19 11.36
N GLU A 33 -20.27 30.13 10.47
CA GLU A 33 -20.07 30.00 9.02
C GLU A 33 -18.68 30.45 8.54
N THR A 34 -17.86 31.05 9.41
CA THR A 34 -16.57 31.64 9.03
C THR A 34 -15.43 30.65 9.21
N VAL A 35 -14.63 30.45 8.15
CA VAL A 35 -13.39 29.65 8.23
C VAL A 35 -12.28 30.45 8.91
N ILE A 36 -11.71 29.89 9.97
CA ILE A 36 -10.57 30.43 10.68
C ILE A 36 -9.29 29.86 10.06
N LYS A 37 -8.49 30.73 9.45
CA LYS A 37 -7.20 30.33 8.88
C LYS A 37 -6.22 30.01 10.01
N VAL A 38 -5.73 28.78 10.03
CA VAL A 38 -4.68 28.32 10.94
C VAL A 38 -3.53 27.72 10.15
N GLU A 39 -2.32 27.83 10.67
CA GLU A 39 -1.17 27.13 10.08
C GLU A 39 -1.33 25.61 10.25
N PRO A 40 -0.79 24.78 9.33
CA PRO A 40 -0.95 23.33 9.38
C PRO A 40 -0.59 22.71 10.73
N GLN A 41 0.59 23.02 11.27
CA GLN A 41 1.01 22.51 12.58
C GLN A 41 0.13 22.98 13.74
N VAL A 42 -0.56 24.11 13.60
CA VAL A 42 -1.53 24.59 14.61
C VAL A 42 -2.81 23.76 14.53
N PHE A 43 -3.27 23.47 13.31
CA PHE A 43 -4.39 22.59 13.06
C PHE A 43 -4.12 21.17 13.59
N ASP A 44 -2.95 20.61 13.32
CA ASP A 44 -2.58 19.26 13.75
C ASP A 44 -2.53 19.16 15.28
N VAL A 45 -1.98 20.18 15.97
CA VAL A 45 -2.00 20.25 17.45
C VAL A 45 -3.45 20.30 17.96
N LEU A 46 -4.33 21.11 17.36
CA LEU A 46 -5.73 21.19 17.76
C LEU A 46 -6.45 19.85 17.57
N THR A 47 -6.29 19.22 16.41
CA THR A 47 -6.86 17.91 16.11
C THR A 47 -6.39 16.86 17.11
N GLN A 48 -5.10 16.84 17.47
CA GLN A 48 -4.58 15.88 18.45
C GLN A 48 -5.16 16.09 19.85
N LEU A 49 -5.27 17.34 20.31
CA LEU A 49 -5.83 17.65 21.63
C LEU A 49 -7.33 17.32 21.70
N VAL A 50 -8.09 17.68 20.66
CA VAL A 50 -9.54 17.44 20.60
C VAL A 50 -9.86 15.96 20.42
N SER A 51 -9.10 15.24 19.59
CA SER A 51 -9.26 13.78 19.42
C SER A 51 -9.02 13.02 20.73
N ASN A 52 -8.16 13.54 21.61
CA ASN A 52 -7.82 12.95 22.90
C ASN A 52 -8.47 13.70 24.09
N HIS A 53 -9.59 14.39 23.88
CA HIS A 53 -10.22 15.28 24.89
C HIS A 53 -10.50 14.63 26.26
N GLU A 54 -10.64 13.31 26.34
CA GLU A 54 -10.85 12.57 27.59
C GLU A 54 -9.60 12.50 28.49
N ARG A 55 -8.40 12.76 27.93
CA ARG A 55 -7.13 12.69 28.64
C ARG A 55 -6.24 13.89 28.32
N PHE A 56 -5.16 14.06 29.08
CA PHE A 56 -4.10 14.96 28.64
C PHE A 56 -3.17 14.25 27.64
N VAL A 57 -2.61 15.05 26.73
CA VAL A 57 -1.60 14.63 25.75
C VAL A 57 -0.25 15.16 26.21
N THR A 58 0.74 14.28 26.27
CA THR A 58 2.10 14.63 26.69
C THR A 58 2.80 15.51 25.65
N LYS A 59 3.83 16.25 26.06
CA LYS A 59 4.65 17.00 25.10
C LYS A 59 5.31 16.08 24.06
N GLU A 60 5.77 14.91 24.50
CA GLU A 60 6.40 13.90 23.64
C GLU A 60 5.42 13.38 22.58
N GLU A 61 4.20 13.01 22.99
CA GLU A 61 3.14 12.62 22.05
C GLU A 61 2.85 13.72 21.01
N LEU A 62 2.79 15.00 21.44
CA LEU A 62 2.57 16.13 20.52
C LEU A 62 3.75 16.35 19.57
N PHE A 63 4.99 16.17 20.04
CA PHE A 63 6.17 16.23 19.19
C PHE A 63 6.16 15.10 18.15
N ASP A 64 5.86 13.88 18.59
CA ASP A 64 5.84 12.72 17.73
C ASP A 64 4.71 12.78 16.70
N SER A 65 3.54 13.27 17.09
CA SER A 65 2.36 13.33 16.22
C SER A 65 2.41 14.48 15.21
N VAL A 66 2.93 15.66 15.61
CA VAL A 66 2.88 16.87 14.76
C VAL A 66 4.19 17.13 14.02
N TRP A 67 5.34 16.72 14.57
CA TRP A 67 6.66 16.97 13.97
C TRP A 67 7.38 15.71 13.49
N GLY A 68 6.81 14.51 13.70
CA GLY A 68 7.27 13.27 13.07
C GLY A 68 8.75 12.96 13.33
N GLY A 69 9.24 13.18 14.55
CA GLY A 69 10.62 12.88 14.95
C GLY A 69 11.66 13.96 14.60
N ARG A 70 11.26 15.12 14.04
CA ARG A 70 12.18 16.27 13.90
C ARG A 70 12.52 16.83 15.28
N PHE A 71 13.81 17.02 15.57
CA PHE A 71 14.27 17.68 16.79
C PHE A 71 13.86 19.16 16.78
N VAL A 72 12.74 19.47 17.42
CA VAL A 72 12.28 20.83 17.65
C VAL A 72 12.31 21.14 19.14
N GLY A 73 12.74 22.35 19.49
CA GLY A 73 12.77 22.78 20.88
C GLY A 73 11.37 23.02 21.46
N GLU A 74 11.25 23.02 22.79
CA GLU A 74 9.98 23.30 23.50
C GLU A 74 9.31 24.63 23.10
N ALA A 75 10.10 25.59 22.63
CA ALA A 75 9.60 26.85 22.11
C ALA A 75 8.67 26.68 20.90
N ALA A 76 8.91 25.69 20.04
CA ALA A 76 8.07 25.41 18.86
C ALA A 76 6.68 24.93 19.28
N LEU A 77 6.60 23.93 20.17
CA LEU A 77 5.33 23.45 20.72
C LEU A 77 4.59 24.56 21.46
N THR A 78 5.30 25.34 22.28
CA THR A 78 4.71 26.47 23.02
C THR A 78 4.13 27.52 22.06
N SER A 79 4.80 27.80 20.95
CA SER A 79 4.31 28.72 19.92
C SER A 79 3.04 28.20 19.24
N ARG A 80 2.98 26.90 18.92
CA ARG A 80 1.78 26.29 18.32
C ARG A 80 0.60 26.22 19.26
N ILE A 81 0.83 25.94 20.54
CA ILE A 81 -0.22 26.02 21.57
C ILE A 81 -0.73 27.46 21.72
N LYS A 82 0.15 28.47 21.70
CA LYS A 82 -0.28 29.88 21.73
C LYS A 82 -1.10 30.25 20.49
N ALA A 83 -0.71 29.80 19.31
CA ALA A 83 -1.45 30.04 18.08
C ALA A 83 -2.81 29.32 18.07
N ALA A 84 -2.85 28.07 18.54
CA ALA A 84 -4.07 27.28 18.69
C ALA A 84 -5.06 27.97 19.65
N ARG A 85 -4.56 28.44 20.80
CA ARG A 85 -5.37 29.21 21.75
C ARG A 85 -5.94 30.47 21.11
N ARG A 86 -5.11 31.28 20.44
CA ARG A 86 -5.58 32.48 19.72
C ARG A 86 -6.64 32.17 18.67
N ALA A 87 -6.51 31.07 17.94
CA ALA A 87 -7.49 30.65 16.95
C ALA A 87 -8.86 30.32 17.56
N LEU A 88 -8.88 29.87 18.82
CA LEU A 88 -10.11 29.56 19.58
C LEU A 88 -10.59 30.73 20.46
N GLY A 89 -9.94 31.90 20.41
CA GLY A 89 -10.21 32.98 21.36
C GLY A 89 -9.84 32.64 22.81
N ASP A 90 -8.97 31.64 23.00
CA ASP A 90 -8.42 31.20 24.30
C ASP A 90 -7.07 31.87 24.57
N ASP A 91 -6.60 31.78 25.81
CA ASP A 91 -5.26 32.22 26.20
C ASP A 91 -4.65 31.38 27.35
N GLY A 92 -3.44 31.75 27.76
CA GLY A 92 -2.71 31.03 28.81
C GLY A 92 -3.26 31.24 30.23
N GLU A 93 -4.16 32.20 30.43
CA GLU A 93 -4.71 32.54 31.74
C GLU A 93 -6.12 31.95 31.91
N SER A 94 -7.00 32.17 30.93
CA SER A 94 -8.37 31.67 30.90
C SER A 94 -8.44 30.16 30.64
N GLN A 95 -7.61 29.63 29.72
CA GLN A 95 -7.49 28.22 29.37
C GLN A 95 -8.84 27.50 29.20
N ARG A 96 -9.77 28.16 28.51
CA ARG A 96 -11.15 27.71 28.32
C ARG A 96 -11.24 26.44 27.48
N TYR A 97 -10.33 26.28 26.51
CA TYR A 97 -10.33 25.14 25.60
C TYR A 97 -9.08 24.28 25.75
N ILE A 98 -7.91 24.90 25.95
CA ILE A 98 -6.63 24.17 26.06
C ILE A 98 -6.03 24.43 27.44
N ARG A 99 -6.12 23.43 28.30
CA ARG A 99 -5.53 23.44 29.64
C ARG A 99 -4.07 22.96 29.62
N THR A 100 -3.20 23.68 30.32
CA THR A 100 -1.80 23.29 30.54
C THR A 100 -1.68 22.38 31.74
N VAL A 101 -1.14 21.18 31.54
CA VAL A 101 -0.76 20.28 32.63
C VAL A 101 0.72 20.50 32.93
N ARG A 102 1.01 21.27 33.99
CA ARG A 102 2.37 21.73 34.31
C ARG A 102 3.39 20.58 34.30
N GLY A 103 4.44 20.73 33.50
CA GLY A 103 5.53 19.77 33.39
C GLY A 103 5.18 18.46 32.66
N ARG A 104 3.96 18.30 32.11
CA ARG A 104 3.52 17.05 31.47
C ARG A 104 3.03 17.25 30.04
N GLY A 105 2.20 18.26 29.78
CA GLY A 105 1.60 18.45 28.46
C GLY A 105 0.36 19.34 28.47
N TYR A 106 -0.60 19.03 27.61
CA TYR A 106 -1.80 19.84 27.40
C TYR A 106 -3.04 18.95 27.30
N GLN A 107 -4.20 19.49 27.66
CA GLN A 107 -5.48 18.79 27.58
C GLN A 107 -6.52 19.70 26.95
N PHE A 108 -7.31 19.16 26.03
CA PHE A 108 -8.52 19.83 25.60
C PHE A 108 -9.60 19.69 26.67
N VAL A 109 -10.15 20.82 27.11
CA VAL A 109 -11.18 20.89 28.17
C VAL A 109 -12.46 21.57 27.69
N GLY A 110 -12.53 21.92 26.40
CA GLY A 110 -13.74 22.43 25.78
C GLY A 110 -14.87 21.40 25.84
N ARG A 111 -16.10 21.87 26.06
CA ARG A 111 -17.27 21.00 26.05
C ARG A 111 -17.60 20.63 24.62
N LEU A 112 -17.31 19.38 24.25
CA LEU A 112 -17.74 18.85 22.97
C LEU A 112 -19.28 18.71 22.96
N HIS A 113 -19.90 19.24 21.92
CA HIS A 113 -21.27 18.93 21.59
C HIS A 113 -21.24 17.62 20.81
N VAL A 114 -21.53 16.53 21.50
CA VAL A 114 -21.92 15.29 20.84
C VAL A 114 -23.29 15.57 20.23
N GLU A 115 -23.33 16.02 18.98
CA GLU A 115 -24.51 15.72 18.18
C GLU A 115 -24.61 14.20 18.18
N GLU A 116 -25.77 13.68 18.61
CA GLU A 116 -26.12 12.29 18.32
C GLU A 116 -25.76 12.07 16.85
N PRO A 117 -25.00 11.00 16.54
CA PRO A 117 -24.55 10.78 15.20
C PRO A 117 -25.79 10.86 14.32
N VAL A 118 -25.84 11.84 13.42
CA VAL A 118 -26.65 11.69 12.22
C VAL A 118 -26.17 10.36 11.70
N VAL A 119 -27.03 9.35 11.81
CA VAL A 119 -26.81 8.05 11.20
C VAL A 119 -26.74 8.39 9.73
N ALA A 120 -25.53 8.69 9.25
CA ALA A 120 -25.17 8.43 7.89
C ALA A 120 -25.70 7.02 7.66
N PRO A 121 -26.50 6.78 6.60
CA PRO A 121 -26.97 5.44 6.32
C PRO A 121 -25.75 4.54 6.48
N GLU A 122 -25.88 3.51 7.34
CA GLU A 122 -24.79 2.56 7.62
C GLU A 122 -24.03 2.42 6.32
N SER A 123 -22.77 2.89 6.30
CA SER A 123 -21.91 2.61 5.15
C SER A 123 -22.06 1.11 4.98
N GLU A 124 -22.71 0.69 3.89
CA GLU A 124 -23.05 -0.71 3.67
C GLU A 124 -21.82 -1.51 4.10
N PRO A 125 -21.98 -2.53 4.97
CA PRO A 125 -20.83 -3.28 5.44
C PRO A 125 -19.98 -3.59 4.21
N GLU A 126 -18.73 -3.10 4.20
CA GLU A 126 -17.90 -3.19 3.01
C GLU A 126 -18.04 -4.61 2.47
N PRO A 127 -18.41 -4.80 1.18
CA PRO A 127 -18.75 -6.11 0.68
C PRO A 127 -17.64 -7.09 1.07
N GLU A 128 -18.04 -8.17 1.75
CA GLU A 128 -17.08 -9.09 2.32
C GLU A 128 -16.20 -9.65 1.20
N VAL A 129 -14.92 -9.89 1.50
CA VAL A 129 -14.01 -10.48 0.51
C VAL A 129 -14.64 -11.82 0.08
N PRO A 130 -14.91 -12.04 -1.22
CA PRO A 130 -15.48 -13.30 -1.66
C PRO A 130 -14.65 -14.47 -1.15
N ARG A 131 -15.33 -15.53 -0.68
CA ARG A 131 -14.67 -16.71 -0.12
C ARG A 131 -13.63 -17.23 -1.11
N GLN A 132 -12.40 -17.42 -0.66
CA GLN A 132 -11.35 -18.04 -1.46
C GLN A 132 -11.26 -19.54 -1.23
N HIS A 133 -10.96 -20.28 -2.29
CA HIS A 133 -10.54 -21.68 -2.24
C HIS A 133 -9.03 -21.73 -2.46
N ILE A 134 -8.30 -22.26 -1.48
CA ILE A 134 -6.84 -22.47 -1.57
C ILE A 134 -6.58 -23.93 -1.90
N ALA A 135 -5.74 -24.18 -2.89
CA ALA A 135 -5.29 -25.49 -3.30
C ALA A 135 -3.80 -25.43 -3.67
N PHE A 136 -3.22 -26.59 -4.00
CA PHE A 136 -1.80 -26.73 -4.27
C PHE A 136 -1.58 -27.46 -5.59
N THR A 137 -0.54 -27.03 -6.30
CA THR A 137 0.02 -27.76 -7.45
C THR A 137 1.52 -27.99 -7.23
N ARG A 138 2.17 -28.72 -8.14
CA ARG A 138 3.62 -28.86 -8.17
C ARG A 138 4.17 -28.25 -9.45
N ALA A 139 5.24 -27.47 -9.31
CA ALA A 139 6.05 -27.05 -10.43
C ALA A 139 6.82 -28.24 -11.04
N ALA A 140 7.40 -28.03 -12.22
CA ALA A 140 8.14 -29.06 -12.96
C ALA A 140 9.33 -29.65 -12.17
N ASP A 141 9.94 -28.86 -11.30
CA ASP A 141 11.03 -29.24 -10.40
C ASP A 141 10.54 -29.85 -9.07
N GLY A 142 9.22 -29.97 -8.88
CA GLY A 142 8.61 -30.60 -7.71
C GLY A 142 8.23 -29.63 -6.58
N VAL A 143 8.61 -28.34 -6.67
CA VAL A 143 8.24 -27.30 -5.70
C VAL A 143 6.72 -27.23 -5.57
N ARG A 144 6.21 -27.27 -4.34
CA ARG A 144 4.77 -27.13 -4.10
C ARG A 144 4.38 -25.66 -4.12
N LEU A 145 3.45 -25.32 -5.01
CA LEU A 145 2.92 -23.97 -5.17
C LEU A 145 1.49 -23.92 -4.63
N ALA A 146 1.22 -22.97 -3.75
CA ALA A 146 -0.13 -22.66 -3.29
C ALA A 146 -0.79 -21.66 -4.25
N TYR A 147 -2.05 -21.92 -4.62
CA TYR A 147 -2.87 -20.98 -5.39
C TYR A 147 -4.24 -20.79 -4.74
N ALA A 148 -4.81 -19.60 -4.91
CA ALA A 148 -6.15 -19.25 -4.45
C ALA A 148 -7.03 -18.82 -5.61
N VAL A 149 -8.30 -19.19 -5.52
CA VAL A 149 -9.36 -18.76 -6.43
C VAL A 149 -10.46 -18.10 -5.60
N SER A 150 -10.85 -16.88 -5.96
CA SER A 150 -11.95 -16.15 -5.32
C SER A 150 -12.83 -15.45 -6.35
N GLY A 151 -14.15 -15.52 -6.16
CA GLY A 151 -15.13 -14.97 -7.10
C GLY A 151 -15.51 -15.91 -8.24
N ASP A 152 -16.63 -15.60 -8.90
CA ASP A 152 -17.28 -16.48 -9.90
C ASP A 152 -17.34 -15.85 -11.32
N GLY A 153 -16.72 -14.68 -11.52
CA GLY A 153 -16.70 -13.97 -12.81
C GLY A 153 -15.73 -14.54 -13.86
N PRO A 154 -15.49 -13.82 -14.97
CA PRO A 154 -14.46 -14.18 -15.94
C PRO A 154 -13.07 -14.32 -15.28
N PRO A 155 -12.17 -15.19 -15.78
CA PRO A 155 -10.87 -15.40 -15.16
C PRO A 155 -10.02 -14.12 -15.19
N LEU A 156 -9.28 -13.87 -14.12
CA LEU A 156 -8.20 -12.89 -14.08
C LEU A 156 -7.07 -13.51 -13.27
N VAL A 157 -5.95 -13.80 -13.93
CA VAL A 157 -4.77 -14.36 -13.26
C VAL A 157 -3.86 -13.20 -12.85
N ARG A 158 -3.41 -13.19 -11.60
CA ARG A 158 -2.33 -12.31 -11.15
C ARG A 158 -1.04 -13.13 -11.10
N ALA A 159 -0.04 -12.72 -11.88
CA ALA A 159 1.32 -13.21 -11.72
C ALA A 159 1.78 -12.92 -10.29
N ALA A 160 2.39 -13.91 -9.64
CA ALA A 160 2.94 -13.70 -8.31
C ALA A 160 3.98 -12.60 -8.38
N ASN A 161 4.06 -11.87 -7.28
CA ASN A 161 5.13 -10.95 -7.01
C ASN A 161 5.38 -11.03 -5.51
N TRP A 162 6.60 -10.78 -5.12
CA TRP A 162 6.87 -10.50 -3.73
C TRP A 162 6.25 -9.14 -3.35
N MET A 163 5.40 -9.04 -2.34
CA MET A 163 5.15 -10.03 -1.26
C MET A 163 3.73 -10.61 -1.34
N THR A 164 3.62 -11.94 -1.47
CA THR A 164 2.33 -12.67 -1.52
C THR A 164 2.21 -13.62 -0.33
N HIS A 165 1.02 -13.66 0.28
CA HIS A 165 0.64 -14.70 1.22
C HIS A 165 -0.87 -14.94 1.15
N LEU A 166 -1.32 -15.95 0.42
CA LEU A 166 -2.74 -16.18 0.11
C LEU A 166 -3.67 -16.17 1.34
N GLY A 167 -3.24 -16.77 2.45
CA GLY A 167 -4.00 -16.76 3.71
C GLY A 167 -4.10 -15.40 4.40
N TYR A 168 -3.08 -14.54 4.27
CA TYR A 168 -2.98 -13.27 4.98
C TYR A 168 -3.36 -12.07 4.09
N ASP A 169 -3.26 -12.17 2.77
CA ASP A 169 -3.62 -11.11 1.82
C ASP A 169 -5.06 -10.62 2.00
N ILE A 170 -5.99 -11.51 2.39
CA ILE A 170 -7.39 -11.16 2.63
C ILE A 170 -7.62 -10.41 3.95
N GLU A 171 -6.64 -10.43 4.86
CA GLU A 171 -6.64 -9.73 6.15
C GLU A 171 -5.79 -8.46 6.09
N SER A 172 -4.69 -8.49 5.35
CA SER A 172 -3.70 -7.43 5.26
C SER A 172 -4.29 -6.18 4.60
N PRO A 173 -4.24 -5.00 5.25
CA PRO A 173 -4.62 -3.73 4.63
C PRO A 173 -3.88 -3.40 3.32
N VAL A 174 -2.73 -4.04 3.06
CA VAL A 174 -1.95 -3.86 1.83
C VAL A 174 -2.63 -4.51 0.62
N TRP A 175 -3.24 -5.69 0.80
CA TRP A 175 -3.76 -6.50 -0.30
C TRP A 175 -5.26 -6.77 -0.24
N ARG A 176 -5.92 -6.59 0.91
CA ARG A 176 -7.32 -6.96 1.12
C ARG A 176 -8.25 -6.28 0.11
N HIS A 177 -8.08 -4.99 -0.14
CA HIS A 177 -8.87 -4.25 -1.14
C HIS A 177 -8.59 -4.73 -2.56
N TRP A 178 -7.35 -5.09 -2.90
CA TRP A 178 -7.02 -5.69 -4.20
C TRP A 178 -7.75 -7.02 -4.40
N VAL A 179 -7.68 -7.92 -3.41
CA VAL A 179 -8.36 -9.21 -3.50
C VAL A 179 -9.86 -9.01 -3.59
N ARG A 180 -10.44 -8.12 -2.77
CA ARG A 180 -11.87 -7.82 -2.78
C ARG A 180 -12.34 -7.33 -4.15
N GLU A 181 -11.81 -6.20 -4.63
CA GLU A 181 -12.32 -5.54 -5.83
C GLU A 181 -12.18 -6.42 -7.08
N MET A 182 -11.08 -7.15 -7.21
CA MET A 182 -10.89 -8.08 -8.32
C MET A 182 -11.84 -9.28 -8.22
N SER A 183 -12.01 -9.86 -7.03
CA SER A 183 -12.87 -11.04 -6.84
C SER A 183 -14.37 -10.74 -6.95
N LEU A 184 -14.79 -9.49 -6.73
CA LEU A 184 -16.19 -9.09 -6.94
C LEU A 184 -16.61 -9.13 -8.41
N ARG A 185 -15.66 -9.07 -9.35
CA ARG A 185 -15.91 -8.96 -10.80
C ARG A 185 -15.32 -10.10 -11.60
N HIS A 186 -14.34 -10.82 -11.03
CA HIS A 186 -13.60 -11.87 -11.69
C HIS A 186 -13.53 -13.13 -10.85
N LYS A 187 -13.34 -14.27 -11.50
CA LYS A 187 -12.70 -15.42 -10.88
C LYS A 187 -11.21 -15.08 -10.76
N PHE A 188 -10.88 -14.43 -9.65
CA PHE A 188 -9.55 -13.90 -9.40
C PHE A 188 -8.64 -15.01 -8.90
N ILE A 189 -7.57 -15.24 -9.66
CA ILE A 189 -6.63 -16.34 -9.46
C ILE A 189 -5.30 -15.74 -9.04
N ARG A 190 -4.81 -16.16 -7.89
CA ARG A 190 -3.53 -15.75 -7.31
C ARG A 190 -2.74 -16.98 -6.92
N TYR A 191 -1.44 -16.84 -6.79
CA TYR A 191 -0.58 -17.87 -6.20
C TYR A 191 0.53 -17.21 -5.41
N ASP A 192 1.02 -17.93 -4.40
CA ASP A 192 2.19 -17.51 -3.65
C ASP A 192 3.44 -17.92 -4.43
N GLU A 193 4.37 -16.98 -4.59
CA GLU A 193 5.66 -17.22 -5.23
C GLU A 193 6.43 -18.32 -4.48
N ARG A 194 7.22 -19.15 -5.17
CA ARG A 194 8.17 -20.05 -4.48
C ARG A 194 9.05 -19.23 -3.52
N GLY A 195 9.32 -19.74 -2.33
CA GLY A 195 9.98 -18.95 -1.29
C GLY A 195 9.03 -18.10 -0.44
N CYS A 196 7.73 -18.07 -0.75
CA CYS A 196 6.74 -17.21 -0.08
C CYS A 196 5.45 -17.89 0.36
N GLY A 197 4.78 -17.25 1.32
CA GLY A 197 3.40 -17.52 1.70
C GLY A 197 3.17 -18.97 2.08
N LEU A 198 2.20 -19.60 1.43
CA LEU A 198 1.84 -21.00 1.61
C LEU A 198 2.54 -21.96 0.63
N SER A 199 3.30 -21.44 -0.34
CA SER A 199 4.19 -22.24 -1.20
C SER A 199 5.41 -22.72 -0.41
N ASP A 200 6.20 -23.65 -0.97
CA ASP A 200 7.42 -24.11 -0.29
C ASP A 200 8.45 -22.97 -0.18
N TRP A 201 9.08 -22.85 0.99
CA TRP A 201 10.08 -21.81 1.27
C TRP A 201 11.51 -22.27 0.99
N GLU A 202 11.79 -23.55 1.20
CA GLU A 202 13.08 -24.18 0.89
C GLU A 202 13.02 -24.75 -0.52
N VAL A 203 13.74 -24.13 -1.46
CA VAL A 203 13.74 -24.50 -2.87
C VAL A 203 15.15 -24.48 -3.43
N ASP A 204 15.45 -25.36 -4.39
CA ASP A 204 16.76 -25.47 -5.01
C ASP A 204 17.02 -24.34 -6.04
N GLY A 205 15.95 -23.89 -6.71
CA GLY A 205 15.99 -22.89 -7.78
C GLY A 205 15.17 -21.65 -7.44
N PHE A 206 15.78 -20.48 -7.67
CA PHE A 206 15.22 -19.17 -7.36
C PHE A 206 15.40 -18.19 -8.53
N THR A 207 15.35 -18.68 -9.76
CA THR A 207 15.66 -17.87 -10.95
C THR A 207 14.41 -17.22 -11.55
N PHE A 208 14.62 -16.25 -12.43
CA PHE A 208 13.53 -15.64 -13.19
C PHE A 208 12.73 -16.65 -14.03
N ASP A 209 13.41 -17.63 -14.62
CA ASP A 209 12.75 -18.67 -15.43
C ASP A 209 11.90 -19.60 -14.56
N ASP A 210 12.36 -19.89 -13.34
CA ASP A 210 11.59 -20.69 -12.38
C ASP A 210 10.24 -20.02 -12.07
N TRP A 211 10.20 -18.70 -11.89
CA TRP A 211 8.94 -17.97 -11.65
C TRP A 211 8.00 -17.98 -12.87
N VAL A 212 8.55 -17.96 -14.09
CA VAL A 212 7.73 -18.11 -15.29
C VAL A 212 7.15 -19.52 -15.38
N THR A 213 7.94 -20.55 -15.06
CA THR A 213 7.49 -21.94 -15.00
C THR A 213 6.49 -22.20 -13.86
N ASP A 214 6.60 -21.48 -12.74
CA ASP A 214 5.60 -21.53 -11.67
C ASP A 214 4.24 -21.03 -12.15
N LEU A 215 4.23 -19.89 -12.86
CA LEU A 215 3.01 -19.38 -13.47
C LEU A 215 2.40 -20.40 -14.45
N GLU A 216 3.22 -21.00 -15.31
CA GLU A 216 2.81 -22.07 -16.23
C GLU A 216 2.14 -23.23 -15.49
N SER A 217 2.75 -23.68 -14.39
CA SER A 217 2.27 -24.81 -13.59
C SER A 217 0.93 -24.52 -12.92
N VAL A 218 0.73 -23.29 -12.42
CA VAL A 218 -0.53 -22.87 -11.79
C VAL A 218 -1.66 -22.77 -12.81
N VAL A 219 -1.42 -22.17 -13.97
CA VAL A 219 -2.46 -21.99 -14.98
C VAL A 219 -2.81 -23.31 -15.69
N GLU A 220 -1.84 -24.23 -15.83
CA GLU A 220 -2.08 -25.59 -16.30
C GLU A 220 -2.92 -26.40 -15.31
N ALA A 221 -2.60 -26.34 -14.01
CA ALA A 221 -3.37 -27.03 -12.97
C ALA A 221 -4.83 -26.57 -12.91
N LEU A 222 -5.10 -25.31 -13.27
CA LEU A 222 -6.44 -24.73 -13.35
C LEU A 222 -7.12 -24.95 -14.72
N GLY A 223 -6.44 -25.55 -15.69
CA GLY A 223 -6.96 -25.81 -17.04
C GLY A 223 -7.28 -24.55 -17.82
N LEU A 224 -6.55 -23.45 -17.61
CA LEU A 224 -6.82 -22.18 -18.28
C LEU A 224 -6.22 -22.17 -19.69
N GLU A 225 -7.08 -22.11 -20.70
CA GLU A 225 -6.65 -22.06 -22.11
C GLU A 225 -6.27 -20.66 -22.57
N ARG A 226 -7.10 -19.66 -22.23
CA ARG A 226 -6.88 -18.25 -22.58
C ARG A 226 -7.44 -17.30 -21.53
N PHE A 227 -6.64 -16.36 -21.03
CA PHE A 227 -7.00 -15.52 -19.88
C PHE A 227 -6.29 -14.15 -19.88
N PRO A 228 -6.86 -13.12 -19.25
CA PRO A 228 -6.15 -11.89 -18.91
C PRO A 228 -5.14 -12.13 -17.79
N LEU A 229 -3.99 -11.48 -17.89
CA LEU A 229 -2.90 -11.59 -16.93
C LEU A 229 -2.56 -10.22 -16.34
N LEU A 230 -2.58 -10.12 -15.01
CA LEU A 230 -2.19 -8.95 -14.23
C LEU A 230 -0.80 -9.18 -13.61
N GLY A 231 0.14 -8.29 -13.88
CA GLY A 231 1.45 -8.26 -13.23
C GLY A 231 1.63 -6.98 -12.42
N VAL A 232 1.99 -7.11 -11.15
CA VAL A 232 2.24 -5.98 -10.25
C VAL A 232 3.73 -5.95 -9.90
N SER A 233 4.36 -4.78 -10.01
CA SER A 233 5.79 -4.59 -9.74
C SER A 233 6.65 -5.59 -10.52
N GLN A 234 7.51 -6.35 -9.84
CA GLN A 234 8.32 -7.40 -10.45
C GLN A 234 7.49 -8.48 -11.16
N GLY A 235 6.30 -8.82 -10.66
CA GLY A 235 5.41 -9.78 -11.32
C GLY A 235 4.97 -9.31 -12.71
N GLY A 236 5.12 -8.01 -13.01
CA GLY A 236 4.98 -7.47 -14.36
C GLY A 236 6.03 -8.01 -15.34
N ALA A 237 7.27 -8.19 -14.92
CA ALA A 237 8.31 -8.77 -15.79
C ALA A 237 8.03 -10.26 -16.06
N VAL A 238 7.61 -11.02 -15.04
CA VAL A 238 7.15 -12.41 -15.18
C VAL A 238 5.96 -12.48 -16.15
N ALA A 239 4.99 -11.57 -16.00
CA ALA A 239 3.82 -11.52 -16.86
C ALA A 239 4.17 -11.18 -18.33
N VAL A 240 5.11 -10.25 -18.56
CA VAL A 240 5.65 -9.95 -19.90
C VAL A 240 6.31 -11.18 -20.50
N ALA A 241 7.18 -11.86 -19.75
CA ALA A 241 7.86 -13.05 -20.25
C ALA A 241 6.87 -14.18 -20.58
N TYR A 242 5.88 -14.42 -19.72
CA TYR A 242 4.84 -15.39 -19.98
C TYR A 242 4.01 -15.02 -21.22
N ALA A 243 3.58 -13.76 -21.37
CA ALA A 243 2.81 -13.30 -22.52
C ALA A 243 3.59 -13.41 -23.84
N ALA A 244 4.89 -13.12 -23.83
CA ALA A 244 5.77 -13.28 -24.99
C ALA A 244 5.98 -14.76 -25.38
N ARG A 245 6.14 -15.65 -24.39
CA ARG A 245 6.33 -17.11 -24.61
C ARG A 245 5.04 -17.81 -25.01
N HIS A 246 3.89 -17.32 -24.55
CA HIS A 246 2.57 -17.94 -24.74
C HIS A 246 1.55 -16.97 -25.35
N PRO A 247 1.78 -16.44 -26.57
CA PRO A 247 0.95 -15.37 -27.15
C PRO A 247 -0.53 -15.78 -27.34
N ASN A 248 -0.80 -17.07 -27.50
CA ASN A 248 -2.16 -17.59 -27.65
C ASN A 248 -2.92 -17.72 -26.31
N LYS A 249 -2.21 -17.77 -25.18
CA LYS A 249 -2.81 -17.96 -23.85
C LYS A 249 -3.16 -16.64 -23.16
N VAL A 250 -2.43 -15.55 -23.42
CA VAL A 250 -2.73 -14.25 -22.77
C VAL A 250 -3.67 -13.45 -23.65
N SER A 251 -4.89 -13.18 -23.18
CA SER A 251 -5.85 -12.38 -23.95
C SER A 251 -5.58 -10.89 -23.86
N LYS A 252 -5.18 -10.42 -22.67
CA LYS A 252 -4.87 -9.04 -22.33
C LYS A 252 -3.84 -9.03 -21.21
N LEU A 253 -2.92 -8.06 -21.24
CA LEU A 253 -1.90 -7.88 -20.22
C LEU A 253 -2.15 -6.58 -19.46
N VAL A 254 -2.18 -6.65 -18.13
CA VAL A 254 -2.27 -5.47 -17.25
C VAL A 254 -1.00 -5.41 -16.42
N LEU A 255 -0.31 -4.28 -16.45
CA LEU A 255 0.93 -4.05 -15.74
C LEU A 255 0.75 -2.87 -14.78
N CYS A 256 1.05 -3.05 -13.49
CA CYS A 256 0.93 -1.99 -12.48
C CYS A 256 2.25 -1.77 -11.74
N GLY A 257 2.81 -0.55 -11.82
CA GLY A 257 4.11 -0.24 -11.21
C GLY A 257 5.25 -1.14 -11.73
N ALA A 258 5.08 -1.74 -12.91
CA ALA A 258 5.96 -2.75 -13.45
C ALA A 258 7.21 -2.15 -14.11
N TYR A 259 8.12 -3.01 -14.55
CA TYR A 259 9.34 -2.60 -15.22
C TYR A 259 9.91 -3.68 -16.14
N ALA A 260 10.63 -3.27 -17.19
CA ALA A 260 11.34 -4.18 -18.08
C ALA A 260 12.71 -4.60 -17.55
N ARG A 261 13.36 -3.78 -16.72
CA ARG A 261 14.72 -4.00 -16.21
C ARG A 261 14.77 -3.95 -14.70
N GLY A 262 15.56 -4.77 -14.04
CA GLY A 262 15.82 -4.72 -12.61
C GLY A 262 16.73 -3.55 -12.22
N ARG A 263 16.82 -3.25 -10.92
CA ARG A 263 17.56 -2.09 -10.41
C ARG A 263 19.05 -2.11 -10.77
N ALA A 264 19.71 -3.27 -10.76
CA ALA A 264 21.12 -3.38 -11.14
C ALA A 264 21.32 -3.20 -12.65
N VAL A 265 20.39 -3.69 -13.46
CA VAL A 265 20.44 -3.52 -14.94
C VAL A 265 20.20 -2.06 -15.34
N ARG A 266 19.36 -1.33 -14.58
CA ARG A 266 19.11 0.10 -14.80
C ARG A 266 20.27 0.99 -14.37
N ALA A 267 21.15 0.52 -13.51
CA ALA A 267 22.20 1.33 -12.89
C ALA A 267 23.38 1.52 -13.87
N LEU A 268 23.42 2.68 -14.52
CA LEU A 268 24.44 2.99 -15.54
C LEU A 268 25.62 3.73 -14.92
N SER A 269 25.35 4.65 -13.99
CA SER A 269 26.36 5.42 -13.27
C SER A 269 26.88 4.70 -12.02
N GLU A 270 28.07 5.09 -11.56
CA GLU A 270 28.64 4.55 -10.32
C GLU A 270 27.79 4.89 -9.09
N ASP A 271 27.11 6.04 -9.08
CA ASP A 271 26.17 6.41 -8.01
C ASP A 271 24.93 5.51 -7.99
N GLU A 272 24.35 5.22 -9.14
CA GLU A 272 23.20 4.31 -9.24
C GLU A 272 23.60 2.87 -8.85
N LYS A 273 24.79 2.42 -9.22
CA LYS A 273 25.31 1.10 -8.82
C LYS A 273 25.51 1.02 -7.31
N ARG A 274 26.07 2.06 -6.70
CA ARG A 274 26.19 2.17 -5.23
C ARG A 274 24.83 2.16 -4.54
N ALA A 275 23.85 2.91 -5.06
CA ALA A 275 22.50 2.94 -4.51
C ALA A 275 21.80 1.57 -4.63
N ALA A 276 21.97 0.86 -5.76
CA ALA A 276 21.44 -0.48 -5.95
C ALA A 276 22.06 -1.49 -4.97
N ALA A 277 23.38 -1.43 -4.76
CA ALA A 277 24.07 -2.27 -3.78
C ALA A 277 23.62 -1.98 -2.34
N LEU A 278 23.44 -0.69 -1.99
CA LEU A 278 22.97 -0.30 -0.66
C LEU A 278 21.57 -0.85 -0.33
N ASP A 279 20.65 -0.90 -1.30
CA ASP A 279 19.32 -1.50 -1.12
C ASP A 279 19.40 -2.97 -0.71
N LEU A 280 20.31 -3.73 -1.33
CA LEU A 280 20.58 -5.13 -1.01
C LEU A 280 21.25 -5.29 0.36
N ASP A 281 22.24 -4.47 0.67
CA ASP A 281 22.94 -4.53 1.96
C ASP A 281 22.00 -4.16 3.12
N LEU A 282 21.09 -3.21 2.91
CA LEU A 282 20.03 -2.90 3.88
C LEU A 282 19.13 -4.11 4.14
N ALA A 283 18.76 -4.87 3.11
CA ALA A 283 17.98 -6.10 3.29
C ALA A 283 18.78 -7.17 4.04
N ARG A 284 20.03 -7.44 3.64
CA ARG A 284 20.91 -8.43 4.29
C ARG A 284 21.12 -8.14 5.78
N VAL A 285 21.23 -6.87 6.15
CA VAL A 285 21.44 -6.46 7.54
C VAL A 285 20.14 -6.38 8.32
N GLY A 286 19.08 -5.87 7.69
CA GLY A 286 17.89 -5.38 8.37
C GLY A 286 16.69 -6.31 8.34
N TRP A 287 16.57 -7.21 7.36
CA TRP A 287 15.31 -7.93 7.11
C TRP A 287 14.93 -8.85 8.27
N GLY A 288 15.90 -9.63 8.75
CA GLY A 288 15.72 -10.59 9.85
C GLY A 288 15.88 -10.01 11.26
N ARG A 289 16.11 -8.71 11.42
CA ARG A 289 16.25 -8.09 12.75
C ARG A 289 14.87 -7.72 13.29
N ASP A 290 14.66 -7.86 14.60
CA ASP A 290 13.44 -7.34 15.25
C ASP A 290 13.37 -5.80 15.31
N ASP A 291 14.31 -5.10 14.67
CA ASP A 291 14.32 -3.64 14.55
C ASP A 291 13.45 -3.18 13.35
N PRO A 292 12.29 -2.53 13.60
CA PRO A 292 11.42 -2.05 12.52
C PRO A 292 12.03 -0.89 11.72
N ALA A 293 13.03 -0.16 12.25
CA ALA A 293 13.61 1.00 11.57
C ALA A 293 14.19 0.65 10.19
N PHE A 294 14.81 -0.52 10.05
CA PHE A 294 15.35 -1.00 8.77
C PHE A 294 14.25 -1.30 7.75
N ARG A 295 13.15 -1.94 8.17
CA ARG A 295 12.01 -2.24 7.29
C ARG A 295 11.18 -1.02 6.94
N GLN A 296 11.18 0.01 7.79
CA GLN A 296 10.53 1.28 7.50
C GLN A 296 11.16 2.02 6.33
N VAL A 297 12.44 1.78 6.01
CA VAL A 297 13.05 2.31 4.77
C VAL A 297 12.30 1.78 3.54
N PHE A 298 11.93 0.50 3.53
CA PHE A 298 11.12 -0.08 2.46
C PHE A 298 9.68 0.45 2.50
N ALA A 299 9.06 0.55 3.68
CA ALA A 299 7.73 1.15 3.81
C ALA A 299 7.68 2.58 3.23
N ALA A 300 8.70 3.41 3.49
CA ALA A 300 8.81 4.76 2.97
C ALA A 300 9.00 4.84 1.44
N GLN A 301 9.57 3.79 0.82
CA GLN A 301 9.69 3.71 -0.64
C GLN A 301 8.41 3.18 -1.31
N PHE A 302 7.68 2.28 -0.66
CA PHE A 302 6.49 1.64 -1.22
C PHE A 302 5.21 2.43 -0.95
N LEU A 303 5.11 3.04 0.23
CA LEU A 303 3.94 3.73 0.75
C LEU A 303 4.33 5.09 1.38
N PRO A 304 5.01 6.01 0.67
CA PRO A 304 5.48 7.27 1.25
C PRO A 304 4.39 8.11 1.92
N ASP A 305 3.16 8.11 1.38
CA ASP A 305 2.01 8.81 1.97
C ASP A 305 1.15 7.90 2.87
N GLY A 306 1.59 6.66 3.08
CA GLY A 306 0.95 5.71 3.97
C GLY A 306 0.93 6.21 5.41
N THR A 307 -0.15 5.94 6.12
CA THR A 307 -0.23 6.17 7.55
C THR A 307 0.74 5.26 8.31
N ARG A 308 1.02 5.55 9.59
CA ARG A 308 1.79 4.62 10.44
C ARG A 308 1.17 3.22 10.50
N ALA A 309 -0.16 3.13 10.40
CA ALA A 309 -0.86 1.84 10.36
C ALA A 309 -0.57 1.10 9.05
N ASP A 310 -0.53 1.80 7.91
CA ASP A 310 -0.15 1.22 6.62
C ASP A 310 1.30 0.73 6.64
N TRP A 311 2.20 1.50 7.23
CA TRP A 311 3.61 1.09 7.38
C TRP A 311 3.76 -0.12 8.31
N ALA A 312 3.02 -0.15 9.41
CA ALA A 312 3.01 -1.31 10.31
C ALA A 312 2.41 -2.55 9.63
N ALA A 313 1.35 -2.40 8.84
CA ALA A 313 0.76 -3.48 8.06
C ALA A 313 1.74 -4.01 7.00
N PHE A 314 2.43 -3.12 6.30
CA PHE A 314 3.47 -3.48 5.33
C PHE A 314 4.67 -4.16 6.00
N ASP A 315 5.08 -3.71 7.18
CA ASP A 315 6.10 -4.34 8.02
C ASP A 315 5.69 -5.75 8.51
N GLN A 316 4.43 -5.95 8.88
CA GLN A 316 3.90 -7.29 9.21
C GLN A 316 3.84 -8.21 8.00
N LEU A 317 3.42 -7.68 6.84
CA LEU A 317 3.44 -8.40 5.58
C LEU A 317 4.87 -8.87 5.26
N GLN A 318 5.84 -7.96 5.41
CA GLN A 318 7.27 -8.24 5.19
C GLN A 318 7.79 -9.46 5.97
N ARG A 319 7.38 -9.59 7.23
CA ARG A 319 7.77 -10.72 8.07
C ARG A 319 7.00 -12.01 7.79
N ARG A 320 5.73 -11.91 7.43
CA ARG A 320 4.85 -13.07 7.33
C ARG A 320 5.04 -13.83 6.03
N THR A 321 5.41 -13.15 4.95
CA THR A 321 5.36 -13.78 3.63
C THR A 321 6.63 -14.54 3.27
N THR A 322 7.79 -14.33 3.91
CA THR A 322 9.03 -15.02 3.52
C THR A 322 10.08 -14.99 4.64
N SER A 323 11.14 -15.80 4.53
CA SER A 323 12.30 -15.75 5.42
C SER A 323 13.23 -14.57 5.06
N PRO A 324 14.07 -14.10 6.01
CA PRO A 324 15.09 -13.09 5.71
C PRO A 324 16.06 -13.49 4.59
N GLU A 325 16.45 -14.76 4.54
CA GLU A 325 17.35 -15.30 3.52
C GLU A 325 16.68 -15.22 2.14
N ASN A 326 15.42 -15.67 2.03
CA ASN A 326 14.67 -15.61 0.78
C ASN A 326 14.39 -14.17 0.34
N ALA A 327 14.13 -13.25 1.28
CA ALA A 327 13.97 -11.82 0.96
C ALA A 327 15.21 -11.24 0.26
N VAL A 328 16.42 -11.63 0.70
CA VAL A 328 17.67 -11.25 0.03
C VAL A 328 17.75 -11.87 -1.36
N HIS A 329 17.46 -13.16 -1.51
CA HIS A 329 17.46 -13.84 -2.81
C HIS A 329 16.49 -13.19 -3.81
N PHE A 330 15.27 -12.85 -3.36
CA PHE A 330 14.30 -12.10 -4.16
C PHE A 330 14.89 -10.79 -4.66
N LEU A 331 15.39 -9.94 -3.75
CA LEU A 331 15.91 -8.64 -4.13
C LEU A 331 17.13 -8.74 -5.07
N GLU A 332 18.00 -9.73 -4.86
CA GLU A 332 19.16 -10.00 -5.71
C GLU A 332 18.75 -10.36 -7.15
N GLU A 333 17.81 -11.28 -7.29
CA GLU A 333 17.35 -11.75 -8.60
C GLU A 333 16.47 -10.71 -9.29
N PHE A 334 15.58 -10.03 -8.56
CA PHE A 334 14.78 -8.91 -9.07
C PHE A 334 15.65 -7.79 -9.63
N ALA A 335 16.81 -7.53 -9.01
CA ALA A 335 17.73 -6.51 -9.46
C ALA A 335 18.35 -6.82 -10.84
N ARG A 336 18.40 -8.10 -11.24
CA ARG A 336 19.06 -8.59 -12.47
C ARG A 336 18.12 -8.83 -13.65
N ILE A 337 16.81 -8.78 -13.42
CA ILE A 337 15.79 -8.99 -14.47
C ILE A 337 16.05 -8.09 -15.68
N ASP A 338 15.94 -8.64 -16.90
CA ASP A 338 15.87 -7.86 -18.13
C ASP A 338 14.97 -8.57 -19.13
N VAL A 339 13.80 -7.98 -19.39
CA VAL A 339 12.79 -8.52 -20.32
C VAL A 339 12.53 -7.60 -21.50
N ARG A 340 13.44 -6.64 -21.80
CA ARG A 340 13.24 -5.67 -22.90
C ARG A 340 13.01 -6.35 -24.25
N ASP A 341 13.78 -7.40 -24.53
CA ASP A 341 13.64 -8.17 -25.78
C ASP A 341 12.31 -8.95 -25.82
N LEU A 342 11.77 -9.31 -24.67
CA LEU A 342 10.46 -9.98 -24.56
C LEU A 342 9.31 -8.99 -24.67
N CYS A 343 9.47 -7.74 -24.21
CA CYS A 343 8.47 -6.69 -24.38
C CYS A 343 8.09 -6.50 -25.86
N THR A 344 9.07 -6.54 -26.77
CA THR A 344 8.81 -6.40 -28.22
C THR A 344 8.10 -7.60 -28.84
N GLN A 345 8.01 -8.72 -28.11
CA GLN A 345 7.37 -9.96 -28.55
C GLN A 345 5.96 -10.14 -28.00
N VAL A 346 5.49 -9.26 -27.10
CA VAL A 346 4.12 -9.29 -26.57
C VAL A 346 3.14 -8.94 -27.69
N GLN A 347 2.16 -9.83 -27.92
CA GLN A 347 1.18 -9.71 -29.02
C GLN A 347 -0.22 -9.28 -28.56
N CYS A 348 -0.54 -9.44 -27.27
CA CYS A 348 -1.84 -9.05 -26.74
C CYS A 348 -1.89 -7.55 -26.40
N PRO A 349 -3.09 -6.92 -26.45
CA PRO A 349 -3.27 -5.57 -25.93
C PRO A 349 -2.76 -5.46 -24.49
N THR A 350 -2.10 -4.35 -24.18
CA THR A 350 -1.46 -4.13 -22.89
C THR A 350 -1.91 -2.81 -22.26
N LEU A 351 -2.37 -2.86 -21.01
CA LEU A 351 -2.61 -1.69 -20.17
C LEU A 351 -1.48 -1.57 -19.15
N ILE A 352 -0.84 -0.41 -19.11
CA ILE A 352 0.17 -0.06 -18.11
C ILE A 352 -0.41 1.02 -17.21
N LEU A 353 -0.46 0.78 -15.91
CA LEU A 353 -0.84 1.76 -14.90
C LEU A 353 0.36 2.06 -14.01
N HIS A 354 0.71 3.33 -13.87
CA HIS A 354 1.92 3.71 -13.14
C HIS A 354 1.71 4.98 -12.33
N SER A 355 2.05 4.95 -11.04
CA SER A 355 2.05 6.12 -10.18
C SER A 355 3.07 7.16 -10.70
N ARG A 356 2.61 8.39 -10.92
CA ARG A 356 3.44 9.47 -11.50
C ARG A 356 4.68 9.75 -10.66
N ASP A 357 4.53 9.68 -9.35
CA ASP A 357 5.54 10.06 -8.37
C ASP A 357 6.08 8.82 -7.61
N ASP A 358 6.05 7.63 -8.25
CA ASP A 358 6.50 6.36 -7.66
C ASP A 358 7.98 6.39 -7.22
N HIS A 359 8.21 6.24 -5.92
CA HIS A 359 9.54 6.26 -5.31
C HIS A 359 10.33 4.96 -5.45
N ARG A 360 9.67 3.83 -5.72
CA ARG A 360 10.30 2.51 -5.82
C ARG A 360 10.66 2.17 -7.26
N VAL A 361 9.74 2.43 -8.20
CA VAL A 361 9.91 2.26 -9.64
C VAL A 361 9.46 3.55 -10.34
N PRO A 362 10.38 4.47 -10.65
CA PRO A 362 10.04 5.73 -11.30
C PRO A 362 9.20 5.57 -12.58
N VAL A 363 8.25 6.49 -12.81
CA VAL A 363 7.28 6.45 -13.93
C VAL A 363 7.90 6.25 -15.31
N ARG A 364 9.13 6.73 -15.53
CA ARG A 364 9.91 6.50 -16.77
C ARG A 364 10.06 5.02 -17.15
N TYR A 365 9.96 4.10 -16.20
CA TYR A 365 10.01 2.66 -16.48
C TYR A 365 8.65 2.12 -16.98
N GLY A 366 7.54 2.76 -16.60
CA GLY A 366 6.24 2.56 -17.25
C GLY A 366 6.22 3.14 -18.67
N GLU A 367 6.85 4.31 -18.88
CA GLU A 367 7.05 4.90 -20.22
C GLU A 367 7.93 4.00 -21.10
N GLU A 368 9.00 3.43 -20.55
CA GLU A 368 9.85 2.45 -21.26
C GLU A 368 9.04 1.21 -21.69
N LEU A 369 8.23 0.64 -20.79
CA LEU A 369 7.36 -0.49 -21.14
C LEU A 369 6.38 -0.12 -22.26
N ALA A 370 5.77 1.07 -22.19
CA ALA A 370 4.84 1.55 -23.21
C ALA A 370 5.52 1.78 -24.57
N ALA A 371 6.81 2.16 -24.58
CA ALA A 371 7.58 2.32 -25.80
C ALA A 371 8.03 0.99 -26.42
N LEU A 372 8.24 -0.05 -25.60
CA LEU A 372 8.72 -1.36 -26.06
C LEU A 372 7.59 -2.30 -26.50
N ILE A 373 6.40 -2.20 -25.91
CA ILE A 373 5.28 -3.10 -26.18
C ILE A 373 4.41 -2.53 -27.33
N PRO A 374 4.23 -3.25 -28.46
CA PRO A 374 3.60 -2.70 -29.68
C PRO A 374 2.16 -2.17 -29.56
N ASP A 375 1.37 -2.69 -28.61
CA ASP A 375 -0.03 -2.28 -28.38
C ASP A 375 -0.25 -1.97 -26.89
N ALA A 376 0.57 -1.07 -26.36
CA ALA A 376 0.49 -0.63 -24.97
C ALA A 376 -0.16 0.75 -24.81
N ARG A 377 -1.05 0.84 -23.82
CA ARG A 377 -1.60 2.11 -23.32
C ARG A 377 -1.08 2.38 -21.92
N LEU A 378 -0.40 3.51 -21.72
CA LEU A 378 0.01 3.97 -20.39
C LEU A 378 -1.07 4.90 -19.79
N VAL A 379 -1.44 4.62 -18.55
CA VAL A 379 -2.26 5.49 -17.69
C VAL A 379 -1.43 5.85 -16.46
N THR A 380 -1.13 7.14 -16.32
CA THR A 380 -0.46 7.65 -15.12
C THR A 380 -1.47 7.89 -14.00
N LEU A 381 -1.16 7.40 -12.81
CA LEU A 381 -1.98 7.58 -11.61
C LEU A 381 -1.41 8.73 -10.77
N SER A 382 -2.30 9.60 -10.26
CA SER A 382 -1.90 10.68 -9.34
C SER A 382 -1.66 10.11 -7.94
N SER A 383 -0.50 9.48 -7.77
CA SER A 383 -0.02 8.87 -6.53
C SER A 383 1.51 8.86 -6.53
N ASN A 384 2.10 8.82 -5.34
CA ASN A 384 3.51 8.54 -5.10
C ASN A 384 3.74 7.12 -4.52
N ASN A 385 2.66 6.40 -4.23
CA ASN A 385 2.73 5.03 -3.73
C ASN A 385 3.06 4.06 -4.86
N HIS A 386 3.98 3.14 -4.59
CA HIS A 386 4.23 2.00 -5.46
C HIS A 386 3.10 0.96 -5.35
N LEU A 387 2.56 0.78 -4.15
CA LEU A 387 1.39 -0.04 -3.88
C LEU A 387 0.22 0.86 -3.52
N LEU A 388 -0.83 0.86 -4.34
CA LEU A 388 -1.99 1.69 -4.07
C LEU A 388 -2.72 1.21 -2.80
N THR A 389 -2.98 2.15 -1.90
CA THR A 389 -3.80 2.02 -0.71
C THR A 389 -5.28 2.03 -1.07
N GLY A 390 -6.14 1.36 -0.28
CA GLY A 390 -7.58 1.30 -0.58
C GLY A 390 -8.30 2.65 -0.46
N SER A 391 -7.72 3.61 0.25
CA SER A 391 -8.31 4.93 0.51
C SER A 391 -7.97 6.00 -0.52
N GLU A 392 -6.95 5.80 -1.35
CA GLU A 392 -6.54 6.85 -2.29
C GLU A 392 -7.41 6.89 -3.56
N GLN A 393 -7.55 8.08 -4.15
CA GLN A 393 -8.33 8.26 -5.37
C GLN A 393 -7.76 7.46 -6.55
N ALA A 394 -6.43 7.32 -6.61
CA ALA A 394 -5.74 6.54 -7.63
C ALA A 394 -6.18 5.06 -7.65
N TRP A 395 -6.59 4.49 -6.50
CA TRP A 395 -7.13 3.13 -6.44
C TRP A 395 -8.44 2.98 -7.23
N ARG A 396 -9.34 3.97 -7.13
CA ARG A 396 -10.61 3.95 -7.89
C ARG A 396 -10.35 4.03 -9.39
N VAL A 397 -9.46 4.95 -9.79
CA VAL A 397 -9.04 5.09 -11.19
C VAL A 397 -8.40 3.79 -11.70
N PHE A 398 -7.55 3.15 -10.89
CA PHE A 398 -6.97 1.85 -11.22
C PHE A 398 -8.05 0.80 -11.49
N CYS A 399 -9.01 0.64 -10.57
CA CYS A 399 -10.10 -0.31 -10.74
C CYS A 399 -10.92 -0.02 -12.00
N ASP A 400 -11.32 1.23 -12.23
CA ASP A 400 -12.14 1.61 -13.38
C ASP A 400 -11.43 1.36 -14.71
N GLU A 401 -10.14 1.71 -14.80
CA GLU A 401 -9.31 1.50 -16.00
C GLU A 401 -9.09 0.01 -16.29
N VAL A 402 -8.82 -0.79 -15.26
CA VAL A 402 -8.70 -2.25 -15.39
C VAL A 402 -10.01 -2.85 -15.87
N GLN A 403 -11.14 -2.47 -15.28
CA GLN A 403 -12.45 -3.00 -15.69
C GLN A 403 -12.82 -2.59 -17.12
N ALA A 404 -12.64 -1.32 -17.48
CA ALA A 404 -12.90 -0.84 -18.84
C ALA A 404 -12.03 -1.56 -19.87
N PHE A 405 -10.74 -1.74 -19.56
CA PHE A 405 -9.81 -2.45 -20.43
C PHE A 405 -10.13 -3.92 -20.56
N LEU A 406 -10.48 -4.62 -19.47
CA LEU A 406 -10.83 -6.03 -19.53
C LEU A 406 -12.15 -6.26 -20.29
N ALA A 407 -13.12 -5.35 -20.16
CA ALA A 407 -14.42 -5.43 -20.84
C ALA A 407 -14.39 -5.05 -22.34
N SER A 408 -13.33 -4.40 -22.83
CA SER A 408 -13.23 -4.05 -24.25
C SER A 408 -13.22 -5.30 -25.15
N ALA A 409 -13.67 -5.17 -26.39
CA ALA A 409 -13.58 -6.25 -27.38
C ALA A 409 -12.12 -6.61 -27.70
#